data_AF-A0A836RHX4-F1
#
_entry.id   AF-A0A836RHX4-F1
#
_cell.length_a   1.000
_cell.length_b   1.000
_cell.length_c   1.000
_cell.angle_alpha   90.00
_cell.angle_beta   90.00
_cell.angle_gamma   90.00
#
_symmetry.space_group_name_H-M   'P 1'
#
loop_
_entity.id
_entity.type
_entity.pdbx_description
1 polymer ?
#
loop_
_entity_poly.entity_id
_entity_poly.type
_entity_poly.pdbx_seq_one_letter_code
_entity_poly.pdbx_strand_id
1 'polypeptide(L)'
;AELLRACPRPLAGRCLLIETFGSPLSPLQGRELQIEFVRQLGLPTIVVTPSHVGAIGRSLQCVRAMAHWELEPAAIVLLGPRDEYAEERIASLLGPGTAVVSIERPGSYDRAELADSAAGQLPLLRAIRRQVERGAGPGGSVPIAAGGAARADEGRREGLQGRSVENIVARDARAVWHPYTPLQDPDPPLVVVDAEEEFITLSDGRRLIDAISSWWTILYGHRQPVLVEALAAAVRQIDHVLFAGLTHEPAVELAELMLASMPWAGGRVFFSDNGSTAVEVALKMARQYWVLKGQGQRSVFVSFEGAYHGDTAGAMSVGRDKRFFTPFEPMLFDVEQVPVCPERLEAALATLGDRAAAVIIEP
;
A
#
# COMPACT_ATOMS: atom_id res chain seq x y z
N ALA A 1 11.24 -18.00 -7.12
CA ALA A 1 11.02 -19.38 -7.62
C ALA A 1 9.82 -20.08 -6.94
N GLU A 2 9.65 -19.96 -5.62
CA GLU A 2 8.50 -20.53 -4.90
C GLU A 2 7.18 -19.80 -5.19
N LEU A 3 7.20 -18.47 -5.28
CA LEU A 3 6.08 -17.65 -5.79
C LEU A 3 5.54 -18.12 -7.15
N LEU A 4 6.43 -18.50 -8.08
CA LEU A 4 6.02 -19.04 -9.39
C LEU A 4 5.38 -20.42 -9.29
N ARG A 5 5.88 -21.26 -8.36
CA ARG A 5 5.30 -22.60 -8.11
C ARG A 5 3.93 -22.50 -7.48
N ALA A 6 3.64 -21.44 -6.72
CA ALA A 6 2.31 -21.19 -6.16
C ALA A 6 1.24 -20.98 -7.24
N CYS A 7 1.65 -20.62 -8.48
CA CYS A 7 0.80 -20.54 -9.67
C CYS A 7 -0.57 -19.92 -9.36
N PRO A 8 -0.63 -18.63 -8.95
CA PRO A 8 -1.85 -18.03 -8.45
C PRO A 8 -2.96 -18.11 -9.51
N ARG A 9 -4.05 -18.81 -9.18
CA ARG A 9 -5.17 -19.05 -10.11
C ARG A 9 -6.44 -18.31 -9.66
N PRO A 10 -7.25 -17.80 -10.60
CA PRO A 10 -8.59 -17.36 -10.28
C PRO A 10 -9.40 -18.51 -9.66
N LEU A 11 -10.13 -18.23 -8.58
CA LEU A 11 -11.14 -19.13 -8.05
C LEU A 11 -12.26 -19.29 -9.08
N ALA A 12 -12.90 -20.46 -9.13
CA ALA A 12 -13.98 -20.71 -10.08
C ALA A 12 -15.04 -19.59 -10.03
N GLY A 13 -15.26 -18.92 -11.17
CA GLY A 13 -16.21 -17.82 -11.30
C GLY A 13 -15.76 -16.45 -10.79
N ARG A 14 -14.50 -16.29 -10.32
CA ARG A 14 -13.94 -15.00 -9.88
C ARG A 14 -12.73 -14.59 -10.72
N CYS A 15 -12.49 -13.29 -10.87
CA CYS A 15 -11.26 -12.77 -11.46
C CYS A 15 -10.18 -12.65 -10.38
N LEU A 16 -8.93 -12.94 -10.73
CA LEU A 16 -7.77 -12.60 -9.91
C LEU A 16 -7.16 -11.32 -10.47
N LEU A 17 -7.09 -10.29 -9.64
CA LEU A 17 -6.35 -9.06 -9.92
C LEU A 17 -5.15 -9.03 -8.98
N ILE A 18 -3.95 -8.86 -9.55
CA ILE A 18 -2.72 -8.68 -8.79
C ILE A 18 -2.29 -7.24 -9.04
N GLU A 19 -2.43 -6.40 -8.04
CA GLU A 19 -1.96 -5.02 -8.10
C GLU A 19 -0.49 -4.95 -7.70
N THR A 20 0.32 -4.34 -8.55
CA THR A 20 1.72 -4.05 -8.29
C THR A 20 1.86 -2.75 -7.51
N PHE A 21 2.81 -2.67 -6.58
CA PHE A 21 3.18 -1.40 -5.95
C PHE A 21 4.15 -0.58 -6.83
N GLY A 22 3.80 0.67 -7.11
CA GLY A 22 4.65 1.60 -7.85
C GLY A 22 4.72 1.30 -9.36
N SER A 23 5.84 1.65 -9.99
CA SER A 23 6.09 1.35 -11.41
C SER A 23 6.65 -0.06 -11.61
N PRO A 24 6.62 -0.63 -12.83
CA PRO A 24 7.24 -1.93 -13.09
C PRO A 24 8.73 -2.01 -12.72
N LEU A 25 9.44 -0.88 -12.70
CA LEU A 25 10.86 -0.81 -12.34
C LEU A 25 11.07 -0.59 -10.83
N SER A 26 10.04 -0.73 -10.00
CA SER A 26 10.18 -0.65 -8.54
C SER A 26 10.86 -1.94 -8.03
N PRO A 27 11.75 -1.85 -7.03
CA PRO A 27 12.32 -3.04 -6.40
C PRO A 27 11.23 -3.87 -5.71
N LEU A 28 11.21 -5.18 -5.97
CA LEU A 28 10.34 -6.13 -5.29
C LEU A 28 11.00 -6.62 -3.99
N GLN A 29 12.24 -7.10 -4.08
CA GLN A 29 13.08 -7.46 -2.94
C GLN A 29 14.56 -7.32 -3.30
N GLY A 30 15.31 -6.58 -2.48
CA GLY A 30 16.75 -6.36 -2.71
C GLY A 30 17.04 -5.68 -4.06
N ARG A 31 17.59 -6.42 -5.02
CA ARG A 31 17.94 -5.93 -6.37
C ARG A 31 16.97 -6.39 -7.46
N GLU A 32 16.01 -7.26 -7.14
CA GLU A 32 15.05 -7.79 -8.11
C GLU A 32 13.98 -6.73 -8.39
N LEU A 33 13.74 -6.44 -9.67
CA LEU A 33 12.68 -5.52 -10.07
C LEU A 33 11.35 -6.26 -10.18
N GLN A 34 10.26 -5.55 -9.88
CA GLN A 34 8.91 -6.08 -9.96
C GLN A 34 8.54 -6.59 -11.35
N ILE A 35 9.05 -5.95 -12.40
CA ILE A 35 8.84 -6.36 -13.80
C ILE A 35 9.41 -7.75 -14.10
N GLU A 36 10.45 -8.19 -13.38
CA GLU A 36 11.03 -9.53 -13.52
C GLU A 36 10.04 -10.58 -13.03
N PHE A 37 9.40 -10.29 -11.90
CA PHE A 37 8.35 -11.12 -11.33
C PHE A 37 7.10 -11.15 -12.23
N VAL A 38 6.65 -10.00 -12.72
CA VAL A 38 5.52 -9.91 -13.66
C VAL A 38 5.79 -10.74 -14.93
N ARG A 39 7.02 -10.67 -15.48
CA ARG A 39 7.42 -11.47 -16.64
C ARG A 39 7.31 -12.97 -16.35
N GLN A 40 7.82 -13.39 -15.20
CA GLN A 40 7.81 -14.80 -14.82
C GLN A 40 6.39 -15.34 -14.54
N LEU A 41 5.46 -14.50 -14.06
CA LEU A 41 4.05 -14.88 -13.88
C LEU A 41 3.35 -15.19 -15.21
N GLY A 42 3.75 -14.54 -16.30
CA GLY A 42 3.16 -14.75 -17.63
C GLY A 42 1.68 -14.40 -17.73
N LEU A 43 1.18 -13.55 -16.83
CA LEU A 43 -0.22 -13.10 -16.81
C LEU A 43 -0.42 -11.86 -17.70
N PRO A 44 -1.60 -11.69 -18.33
CA PRO A 44 -1.90 -10.45 -19.04
C PRO A 44 -1.83 -9.24 -18.09
N THR A 45 -1.12 -8.20 -18.50
CA THR A 45 -0.86 -7.02 -17.67
C THR A 45 -1.63 -5.80 -18.19
N ILE A 46 -2.17 -5.00 -17.28
CA ILE A 46 -2.77 -3.69 -17.59
C ILE A 46 -1.87 -2.61 -17.01
N VAL A 47 -1.56 -1.58 -17.78
CA VAL A 47 -0.85 -0.39 -17.28
C VAL A 47 -1.88 0.67 -16.91
N VAL A 48 -1.85 1.16 -15.68
CA VAL A 48 -2.73 2.23 -15.21
C VAL A 48 -1.88 3.47 -14.94
N THR A 49 -2.26 4.60 -15.52
CA THR A 49 -1.50 5.86 -15.42
C THR A 49 -2.44 7.07 -15.43
N PRO A 50 -2.14 8.18 -14.75
CA PRO A 50 -2.98 9.37 -14.80
C PRO A 50 -3.09 9.99 -16.21
N SER A 51 -4.25 10.54 -16.57
CA SER A 51 -4.52 11.17 -17.88
C SER A 51 -4.02 12.61 -18.03
N HIS A 52 -3.54 13.26 -16.96
CA HIS A 52 -3.04 14.65 -17.01
C HIS A 52 -1.68 14.78 -17.73
N VAL A 53 -1.24 16.03 -17.94
CA VAL A 53 0.01 16.40 -18.64
C VAL A 53 1.18 15.46 -18.29
N GLY A 54 1.86 14.97 -19.32
CA GLY A 54 2.91 13.96 -19.20
C GLY A 54 2.44 12.51 -19.32
N ALA A 55 1.12 12.26 -19.48
CA ALA A 55 0.56 10.92 -19.67
C ALA A 55 1.23 10.15 -20.82
N ILE A 56 1.42 10.79 -21.98
CA ILE A 56 2.09 10.16 -23.14
C ILE A 56 3.50 9.70 -22.78
N GLY A 57 4.31 10.59 -22.19
CA GLY A 57 5.70 10.29 -21.84
C GLY A 57 5.82 9.15 -20.82
N ARG A 58 5.03 9.22 -19.74
CA ARG A 58 5.02 8.19 -18.68
C ARG A 58 4.57 6.83 -19.21
N SER A 59 3.47 6.80 -19.98
CA SER A 59 2.95 5.57 -20.59
C SER A 59 3.99 4.93 -21.50
N LEU A 60 4.65 5.71 -22.37
CA LEU A 60 5.65 5.19 -23.30
C LEU A 60 6.93 4.73 -22.60
N GLN A 61 7.37 5.41 -21.54
CA GLN A 61 8.49 4.95 -20.72
C GLN A 61 8.19 3.61 -20.06
N CYS A 62 7.00 3.47 -19.48
CA CYS A 62 6.53 2.23 -18.88
C CYS A 62 6.47 1.10 -19.92
N VAL A 63 5.86 1.34 -21.08
CA VAL A 63 5.77 0.36 -22.16
C VAL A 63 7.15 -0.03 -22.68
N ARG A 64 8.08 0.91 -22.86
CA ARG A 64 9.45 0.60 -23.30
C ARG A 64 10.20 -0.23 -22.27
N ALA A 65 10.00 0.05 -20.98
CA ALA A 65 10.54 -0.79 -19.92
C ALA A 65 9.96 -2.20 -20.02
N MET A 66 8.64 -2.35 -20.16
CA MET A 66 7.98 -3.65 -20.37
C MET A 66 8.53 -4.40 -21.59
N ALA A 67 8.69 -3.72 -22.72
CA ALA A 67 9.19 -4.32 -23.95
C ALA A 67 10.64 -4.83 -23.82
N HIS A 68 11.48 -4.16 -23.02
CA HIS A 68 12.83 -4.66 -22.71
C HIS A 68 12.80 -6.02 -22.00
N TRP A 69 11.74 -6.29 -21.25
CA TRP A 69 11.49 -7.55 -20.56
C TRP A 69 10.55 -8.49 -21.32
N GLU A 70 10.35 -8.25 -22.63
CA GLU A 70 9.50 -9.06 -23.51
C GLU A 70 8.03 -9.11 -23.06
N LEU A 71 7.56 -8.06 -22.38
CA LEU A 71 6.17 -7.90 -21.95
C LEU A 71 5.46 -6.84 -22.80
N GLU A 72 4.22 -7.16 -23.18
CA GLU A 72 3.31 -6.21 -23.80
C GLU A 72 2.04 -6.08 -22.94
N PRO A 73 1.58 -4.86 -22.61
CA PRO A 73 0.35 -4.69 -21.88
C PRO A 73 -0.86 -5.04 -22.77
N ALA A 74 -1.84 -5.73 -22.18
CA ALA A 74 -3.13 -6.01 -22.80
C ALA A 74 -3.97 -4.72 -22.96
N ALA A 75 -3.82 -3.78 -22.03
CA ALA A 75 -4.43 -2.47 -22.10
C ALA A 75 -3.63 -1.41 -21.33
N ILE A 76 -3.79 -0.15 -21.72
CA ILE A 76 -3.36 1.03 -20.98
C ILE A 76 -4.60 1.83 -20.59
N VAL A 77 -4.77 2.06 -19.29
CA VAL A 77 -5.87 2.83 -18.71
C VAL A 77 -5.35 4.19 -18.26
N LEU A 78 -5.87 5.25 -18.87
CA LEU A 78 -5.62 6.63 -18.49
C LEU A 78 -6.67 7.05 -17.45
N LEU A 79 -6.27 7.26 -16.20
CA LEU A 79 -7.19 7.66 -15.12
C LEU A 79 -7.36 9.18 -15.07
N GLY A 80 -8.58 9.65 -15.33
CA GLY A 80 -8.97 11.06 -15.30
C GLY A 80 -9.83 11.45 -16.49
N PRO A 81 -10.03 12.77 -16.74
CA PRO A 81 -10.78 13.25 -17.89
C PRO A 81 -10.21 12.69 -19.19
N ARG A 82 -11.11 12.39 -20.14
CA ARG A 82 -10.73 11.81 -21.43
C ARG A 82 -9.85 12.77 -22.22
N ASP A 83 -8.70 12.25 -22.67
CA ASP A 83 -7.76 12.95 -23.54
C ASP A 83 -7.59 12.13 -24.83
N GLU A 84 -8.40 12.43 -25.84
CA GLU A 84 -8.40 11.71 -27.13
C GLU A 84 -7.04 11.80 -27.82
N TYR A 85 -6.34 12.93 -27.69
CA TYR A 85 -5.02 13.10 -28.28
C TYR A 85 -4.00 12.17 -27.62
N ALA A 86 -4.01 12.08 -26.29
CA ALA A 86 -3.14 11.15 -25.58
C ALA A 86 -3.48 9.69 -25.91
N GLU A 87 -4.77 9.33 -25.97
CA GLU A 87 -5.22 7.99 -26.37
C GLU A 87 -4.67 7.61 -27.76
N GLU A 88 -4.92 8.43 -28.77
CA GLU A 88 -4.48 8.18 -30.15
C GLU A 88 -2.95 8.17 -30.29
N ARG A 89 -2.28 9.10 -29.60
CA ARG A 89 -0.83 9.24 -29.72
C ARG A 89 -0.08 8.11 -29.03
N ILE A 90 -0.59 7.61 -27.91
CA ILE A 90 -0.08 6.40 -27.27
C ILE A 90 -0.40 5.19 -28.16
N ALA A 91 -1.67 5.00 -28.58
CA ALA A 91 -2.09 3.86 -29.37
C ALA A 91 -1.31 3.71 -30.69
N SER A 92 -1.04 4.82 -31.39
CA SER A 92 -0.25 4.82 -32.64
C SER A 92 1.23 4.39 -32.47
N LEU A 93 1.72 4.30 -31.23
CA LEU A 93 3.07 3.83 -30.90
C LEU A 93 3.09 2.41 -30.34
N LEU A 94 1.92 1.77 -30.21
CA LEU A 94 1.75 0.42 -29.70
C LEU A 94 1.39 -0.54 -30.83
N GLY A 95 1.58 -1.84 -30.58
CA GLY A 95 1.11 -2.89 -31.47
C GLY A 95 -0.42 -2.93 -31.58
N PRO A 96 -0.98 -3.52 -32.64
CA PRO A 96 -2.42 -3.56 -32.91
C PRO A 96 -3.25 -4.35 -31.86
N GLY A 97 -2.61 -4.94 -30.85
CA GLY A 97 -3.25 -5.71 -29.79
C GLY A 97 -3.50 -4.95 -28.48
N THR A 98 -2.90 -3.78 -28.26
CA THR A 98 -3.02 -3.04 -26.98
C THR A 98 -4.10 -1.96 -27.07
N ALA A 99 -5.12 -2.05 -26.23
CA ALA A 99 -6.12 -0.98 -26.12
C ALA A 99 -5.60 0.18 -25.25
N VAL A 100 -5.89 1.42 -25.63
CA VAL A 100 -5.65 2.61 -24.80
C VAL A 100 -7.00 3.25 -24.54
N VAL A 101 -7.34 3.45 -23.27
CA VAL A 101 -8.68 3.90 -22.85
C VAL A 101 -8.59 4.84 -21.66
N SER A 102 -9.38 5.90 -21.65
CA SER A 102 -9.54 6.75 -20.47
C SER A 102 -10.72 6.29 -19.61
N ILE A 103 -10.48 6.15 -18.32
CA ILE A 103 -11.50 5.91 -17.30
C ILE A 103 -11.57 7.14 -16.40
N GLU A 104 -12.76 7.70 -16.26
CA GLU A 104 -13.01 8.81 -15.35
C GLU A 104 -13.01 8.31 -13.90
N ARG A 105 -12.48 9.15 -13.02
CA ARG A 105 -12.54 8.90 -11.58
C ARG A 105 -13.96 9.20 -11.08
N PRO A 106 -14.48 8.44 -10.11
CA PRO A 106 -15.74 8.78 -9.48
C PRO A 106 -15.63 10.13 -8.76
N GLY A 107 -16.74 10.88 -8.64
CA GLY A 107 -16.75 12.18 -7.96
C GLY A 107 -16.45 12.08 -6.45
N SER A 108 -16.79 10.95 -5.87
CA SER A 108 -16.54 10.52 -4.49
C SER A 108 -16.36 8.99 -4.46
N TYR A 109 -15.72 8.47 -3.42
CA TYR A 109 -15.47 7.03 -3.28
C TYR A 109 -16.49 6.33 -2.37
N ASP A 110 -17.70 6.90 -2.23
CA ASP A 110 -18.79 6.21 -1.56
C ASP A 110 -19.39 5.12 -2.45
N ARG A 111 -20.15 4.21 -1.84
CA ARG A 111 -20.70 3.03 -2.52
C ARG A 111 -21.62 3.39 -3.69
N ALA A 112 -22.41 4.46 -3.56
CA ALA A 112 -23.39 4.83 -4.57
C ALA A 112 -22.67 5.41 -5.79
N GLU A 113 -21.77 6.37 -5.57
CA GLU A 113 -21.00 6.98 -6.65
C GLU A 113 -20.06 5.98 -7.34
N LEU A 114 -19.45 5.04 -6.59
CA LEU A 114 -18.65 3.97 -7.19
C LEU A 114 -19.50 3.05 -8.06
N ALA A 115 -20.71 2.68 -7.62
CA ALA A 115 -21.62 1.85 -8.39
C ALA A 115 -22.09 2.57 -9.66
N ASP A 116 -22.44 3.85 -9.54
CA ASP A 116 -22.90 4.68 -10.65
C ASP A 116 -21.78 4.93 -11.68
N SER A 117 -20.57 5.26 -11.20
CA SER A 117 -19.38 5.41 -12.05
C SER A 117 -19.02 4.11 -12.77
N ALA A 118 -19.05 2.97 -12.06
CA ALA A 118 -18.80 1.66 -12.67
C ALA A 118 -19.88 1.29 -13.70
N ALA A 119 -21.15 1.60 -13.42
CA ALA A 119 -22.27 1.36 -14.34
C ALA A 119 -22.15 2.22 -15.61
N GLY A 120 -21.82 3.51 -15.46
CA GLY A 120 -21.61 4.44 -16.57
C GLY A 120 -20.45 4.06 -17.47
N GLN A 121 -19.42 3.41 -16.92
CA GLN A 121 -18.20 3.01 -17.64
C GLN A 121 -18.16 1.52 -17.97
N LEU A 122 -19.25 0.78 -17.73
CA LEU A 122 -19.32 -0.67 -17.91
C LEU A 122 -18.96 -1.16 -19.33
N PRO A 123 -19.33 -0.47 -20.43
CA PRO A 123 -18.90 -0.87 -21.78
C PRO A 123 -17.38 -0.88 -21.94
N LEU A 124 -16.70 0.09 -21.32
CA LEU A 124 -15.25 0.24 -21.38
C LEU A 124 -14.54 -0.83 -20.55
N LEU A 125 -15.02 -1.06 -19.32
CA LEU A 125 -14.53 -2.14 -18.46
C LEU A 125 -14.67 -3.52 -19.13
N ARG A 126 -15.79 -3.76 -19.83
CA ARG A 126 -15.99 -4.98 -20.64
C ARG A 126 -15.06 -5.06 -21.85
N ALA A 127 -14.66 -3.93 -22.44
CA ALA A 127 -13.69 -3.91 -23.53
C ALA A 127 -12.29 -4.26 -23.03
N ILE A 128 -11.84 -3.68 -21.91
CA ILE A 128 -10.58 -4.02 -21.24
C ILE A 128 -10.54 -5.51 -20.89
N ARG A 129 -11.62 -6.02 -20.26
CA ARG A 129 -11.72 -7.44 -19.92
C ARG A 129 -11.55 -8.35 -21.12
N ARG A 130 -12.19 -8.03 -22.26
CA ARG A 130 -12.04 -8.82 -23.49
C ARG A 130 -10.60 -8.79 -24.03
N GLN A 131 -9.86 -7.69 -23.85
CA GLN A 131 -8.45 -7.63 -24.27
C GLN A 131 -7.56 -8.50 -23.36
N VAL A 132 -7.77 -8.44 -22.06
CA VAL A 132 -7.10 -9.31 -21.08
C VAL A 132 -7.35 -10.79 -21.41
N GLU A 133 -8.61 -11.15 -21.69
CA GLU A 133 -9.01 -12.52 -22.05
C GLU A 133 -8.46 -12.97 -23.42
N ARG A 134 -8.20 -12.06 -24.37
CA ARG A 134 -7.58 -12.38 -25.67
C ARG A 134 -6.06 -12.54 -25.58
N GLY A 135 -5.40 -11.75 -24.72
CA GLY A 135 -3.97 -11.86 -24.45
C GLY A 135 -3.59 -13.16 -23.73
N ALA A 136 -4.53 -13.75 -22.99
CA ALA A 136 -4.46 -15.11 -22.49
C ALA A 136 -4.84 -16.10 -23.62
N GLY A 137 -3.87 -16.57 -24.42
CA GLY A 137 -4.15 -17.50 -25.52
C GLY A 137 -4.86 -18.81 -25.10
N PRO A 138 -5.39 -19.63 -26.03
CA PRO A 138 -6.27 -20.78 -25.75
C PRO A 138 -5.65 -21.96 -24.98
N GLY A 139 -4.43 -21.83 -24.43
CA GLY A 139 -3.63 -22.92 -23.87
C GLY A 139 -2.95 -22.61 -22.54
N GLY A 140 -3.40 -21.60 -21.77
CA GLY A 140 -2.82 -21.21 -20.47
C GLY A 140 -2.98 -22.21 -19.32
N SER A 141 -3.14 -23.51 -19.60
CA SER A 141 -3.05 -24.56 -18.59
C SER A 141 -1.60 -25.07 -18.53
N VAL A 142 -0.81 -24.52 -17.61
CA VAL A 142 0.51 -25.08 -17.27
C VAL A 142 0.31 -26.51 -16.72
N PRO A 143 1.00 -27.55 -17.26
CA PRO A 143 0.82 -28.93 -16.81
C PRO A 143 1.33 -29.11 -15.37
N ILE A 144 0.59 -29.91 -14.60
CA ILE A 144 0.92 -30.27 -13.22
C ILE A 144 2.05 -31.30 -13.24
N ALA A 145 3.21 -30.96 -12.70
CA ALA A 145 4.19 -31.94 -12.23
C ALA A 145 3.95 -32.15 -10.72
N ALA A 146 3.42 -33.33 -10.38
CA ALA A 146 3.35 -33.79 -9.00
C ALA A 146 4.77 -34.09 -8.50
N GLY A 147 5.24 -33.35 -7.50
CA GLY A 147 6.52 -33.59 -6.82
C GLY A 147 6.45 -33.02 -5.43
N GLY A 148 6.28 -33.91 -4.44
CA GLY A 148 6.04 -33.54 -3.05
C GLY A 148 7.29 -33.18 -2.25
N ALA A 149 7.05 -32.61 -1.08
CA ALA A 149 7.76 -32.92 0.17
C ALA A 149 6.93 -32.34 1.31
N ALA A 150 6.03 -33.17 1.85
CA ALA A 150 5.51 -32.95 3.20
C ALA A 150 6.56 -33.47 4.18
N ARG A 151 7.05 -32.62 5.09
CA ARG A 151 7.51 -33.00 6.43
C ARG A 151 7.90 -31.75 7.23
N ALA A 152 7.07 -31.46 8.22
CA ALA A 152 7.40 -31.03 9.58
C ALA A 152 6.35 -30.01 10.05
N ASP A 153 5.37 -30.50 10.84
CA ASP A 153 5.00 -29.96 12.16
C ASP A 153 3.55 -30.39 12.51
N GLU A 154 3.39 -31.68 12.83
CA GLU A 154 2.11 -32.24 13.29
C GLU A 154 1.82 -31.92 14.76
N GLY A 155 2.78 -31.36 15.51
CA GLY A 155 2.68 -31.18 16.96
C GLY A 155 1.83 -29.99 17.43
N ARG A 156 1.53 -29.02 16.56
CA ARG A 156 0.78 -27.80 16.95
C ARG A 156 -0.69 -27.78 16.56
N ARG A 157 -1.17 -28.75 15.78
CA ARG A 157 -2.56 -28.78 15.29
C ARG A 157 -3.59 -29.23 16.34
N GLU A 158 -3.17 -29.85 17.44
CA GLU A 158 -4.10 -30.43 18.42
C GLU A 158 -4.77 -29.40 19.35
N GLY A 159 -4.19 -28.20 19.53
CA GLY A 159 -4.72 -27.18 20.45
C GLY A 159 -5.95 -26.40 19.97
N LEU A 160 -6.29 -26.48 18.68
CA LEU A 160 -7.40 -25.72 18.06
C LEU A 160 -8.62 -26.59 17.71
N GLN A 161 -8.58 -27.90 17.98
CA GLN A 161 -9.59 -28.88 17.54
C GLN A 161 -10.99 -28.71 18.18
N GLY A 162 -11.17 -27.78 19.14
CA GLY A 162 -12.45 -27.53 19.80
C GLY A 162 -13.31 -26.39 19.23
N ARG A 163 -12.86 -25.65 18.21
CA ARG A 163 -13.58 -24.48 17.67
C ARG A 163 -13.65 -24.55 16.15
N SER A 164 -14.83 -24.81 15.59
CA SER A 164 -15.03 -24.84 14.14
C SER A 164 -14.79 -23.47 13.49
N VAL A 165 -14.41 -23.44 12.22
CA VAL A 165 -14.18 -22.21 11.43
C VAL A 165 -15.46 -21.38 11.30
N GLU A 166 -16.64 -22.00 11.16
CA GLU A 166 -17.89 -21.23 11.15
C GLU A 166 -18.15 -20.51 12.48
N ASN A 167 -17.62 -21.05 13.59
CA ASN A 167 -17.76 -20.44 14.91
C ASN A 167 -16.90 -19.17 15.05
N ILE A 168 -15.73 -19.07 14.40
CA ILE A 168 -14.89 -17.87 14.54
C ILE A 168 -15.44 -16.67 13.78
N VAL A 169 -15.91 -16.85 12.53
CA VAL A 169 -16.46 -15.74 11.72
C VAL A 169 -17.71 -15.16 12.37
N ALA A 170 -18.60 -16.01 12.89
CA ALA A 170 -19.80 -15.56 13.59
C ALA A 170 -19.50 -14.83 14.90
N ARG A 171 -18.44 -15.23 15.61
CA ARG A 171 -17.98 -14.54 16.83
C ARG A 171 -17.29 -13.23 16.51
N ASP A 172 -16.49 -13.20 15.46
CA ASP A 172 -15.82 -12.00 14.95
C ASP A 172 -16.83 -10.92 14.59
N ALA A 173 -17.82 -11.24 13.76
CA ALA A 173 -18.88 -10.32 13.36
C ALA A 173 -19.70 -9.74 14.53
N ARG A 174 -19.70 -10.41 15.69
CA ARG A 174 -20.41 -9.94 16.90
C ARG A 174 -19.54 -9.09 17.83
N ALA A 175 -18.22 -9.22 17.74
CA ALA A 175 -17.31 -8.75 18.79
C ALA A 175 -16.20 -7.82 18.28
N VAL A 176 -15.89 -7.84 16.98
CA VAL A 176 -14.75 -7.14 16.41
C VAL A 176 -15.23 -6.03 15.47
N TRP A 177 -14.76 -4.81 15.72
CA TRP A 177 -14.89 -3.69 14.80
C TRP A 177 -13.60 -3.57 14.00
N HIS A 178 -13.63 -4.01 12.74
CA HIS A 178 -12.45 -4.01 11.88
C HIS A 178 -12.11 -2.61 11.34
N PRO A 179 -10.82 -2.26 11.25
CA PRO A 179 -10.39 -1.01 10.62
C PRO A 179 -10.72 -1.03 9.12
N TYR A 180 -11.04 0.14 8.56
CA TYR A 180 -11.31 0.32 7.12
C TYR A 180 -12.32 -0.67 6.49
N THR A 181 -13.25 -1.19 7.30
CA THR A 181 -14.24 -2.19 6.89
C THR A 181 -15.65 -1.64 7.10
N PRO A 182 -16.56 -1.74 6.12
CA PRO A 182 -17.93 -1.26 6.30
C PRO A 182 -18.63 -2.03 7.42
N LEU A 183 -19.35 -1.31 8.29
CA LEU A 183 -20.15 -1.95 9.35
C LEU A 183 -21.39 -2.68 8.81
N GLN A 184 -21.91 -2.22 7.68
CA GLN A 184 -23.06 -2.83 7.01
C GLN A 184 -22.58 -3.74 5.89
N ASP A 185 -23.04 -4.99 5.92
CA ASP A 185 -22.73 -6.02 4.93
C ASP A 185 -21.23 -6.15 4.59
N PRO A 186 -20.33 -6.28 5.58
CA PRO A 186 -18.91 -6.52 5.30
C PRO A 186 -18.73 -7.86 4.59
N ASP A 187 -17.70 -7.93 3.74
CA ASP A 187 -17.22 -9.22 3.26
C ASP A 187 -16.79 -10.10 4.45
N PRO A 188 -17.11 -11.40 4.45
CA PRO A 188 -16.66 -12.29 5.52
C PRO A 188 -15.12 -12.28 5.63
N PRO A 189 -14.55 -12.09 6.82
CA PRO A 189 -13.11 -12.09 7.00
C PRO A 189 -12.50 -13.45 6.63
N LEU A 190 -11.30 -13.41 6.08
CA LEU A 190 -10.52 -14.62 5.80
C LEU A 190 -9.92 -15.15 7.12
N VAL A 191 -10.29 -16.36 7.50
CA VAL A 191 -9.78 -16.98 8.73
C VAL A 191 -8.36 -17.50 8.50
N VAL A 192 -7.37 -16.78 9.04
CA VAL A 192 -5.95 -17.15 9.01
C VAL A 192 -5.63 -18.11 10.16
N VAL A 193 -4.87 -19.17 9.87
CA VAL A 193 -4.44 -20.17 10.87
C VAL A 193 -2.93 -20.30 10.98
N ASP A 194 -2.18 -19.88 9.96
CA ASP A 194 -0.72 -19.82 10.00
C ASP A 194 -0.19 -18.79 9.00
N ALA A 195 1.05 -18.34 9.21
CA ALA A 195 1.79 -17.54 8.24
C ALA A 195 3.29 -17.84 8.36
N GLU A 196 3.96 -17.97 7.21
CA GLU A 196 5.38 -18.25 7.10
C GLU A 196 5.91 -17.70 5.77
N GLU A 197 7.12 -17.14 5.77
CA GLU A 197 7.71 -16.55 4.56
C GLU A 197 6.76 -15.51 3.95
N GLU A 198 6.58 -15.46 2.63
CA GLU A 198 5.58 -14.59 2.00
C GLU A 198 4.12 -15.12 2.07
N PHE A 199 3.86 -16.23 2.77
CA PHE A 199 2.58 -16.94 2.69
C PHE A 199 1.70 -16.81 3.94
N ILE A 200 0.40 -16.71 3.71
CA ILE A 200 -0.67 -16.79 4.72
C ILE A 200 -1.50 -18.05 4.44
N THR A 201 -1.62 -18.93 5.43
CA THR A 201 -2.44 -20.14 5.36
C THR A 201 -3.80 -19.88 5.99
N LEU A 202 -4.87 -20.11 5.23
CA LEU A 202 -6.25 -20.02 5.67
C LEU A 202 -6.73 -21.34 6.29
N SER A 203 -7.77 -21.25 7.12
CA SER A 203 -8.36 -22.42 7.78
C SER A 203 -8.98 -23.46 6.83
N ASP A 204 -9.30 -23.05 5.61
CA ASP A 204 -9.80 -23.95 4.54
C ASP A 204 -8.68 -24.64 3.75
N GLY A 205 -7.42 -24.42 4.16
CA GLY A 205 -6.23 -25.02 3.56
C GLY A 205 -5.64 -24.23 2.39
N ARG A 206 -6.27 -23.13 1.95
CA ARG A 206 -5.67 -22.25 0.93
C ARG A 206 -4.43 -21.55 1.49
N ARG A 207 -3.39 -21.43 0.66
CA ARG A 207 -2.23 -20.56 0.91
C ARG A 207 -2.33 -19.34 0.00
N LEU A 208 -2.26 -18.16 0.58
CA LEU A 208 -2.23 -16.88 -0.10
C LEU A 208 -0.81 -16.34 -0.08
N ILE A 209 -0.41 -15.67 -1.15
CA ILE A 209 0.76 -14.79 -1.12
C ILE A 209 0.31 -13.48 -0.47
N ASP A 210 1.01 -13.03 0.56
CA ASP A 210 0.79 -11.72 1.17
C ASP A 210 1.41 -10.61 0.31
N ALA A 211 0.77 -10.34 -0.83
CA ALA A 211 1.26 -9.40 -1.83
C ALA A 211 1.16 -7.92 -1.39
N ILE A 212 0.56 -7.65 -0.22
CA ILE A 212 0.47 -6.31 0.38
C ILE A 212 1.31 -6.20 1.66
N SER A 213 2.11 -7.22 1.97
CA SER A 213 2.97 -7.28 3.15
C SER A 213 2.25 -6.95 4.45
N SER A 214 1.01 -7.45 4.61
CA SER A 214 0.13 -7.19 5.75
C SER A 214 0.13 -5.72 6.13
N TRP A 215 -0.31 -4.88 5.19
CA TRP A 215 -0.33 -3.42 5.31
C TRP A 215 1.08 -2.78 5.28
N TRP A 216 1.91 -3.22 4.34
CA TRP A 216 3.25 -2.67 4.06
C TRP A 216 4.25 -2.81 5.22
N THR A 217 4.04 -3.77 6.13
CA THR A 217 4.87 -3.93 7.35
C THR A 217 5.79 -5.15 7.34
N ILE A 218 5.44 -6.21 6.61
CA ILE A 218 6.19 -7.47 6.62
C ILE A 218 7.31 -7.44 5.57
N LEU A 219 8.55 -7.21 6.02
CA LEU A 219 9.73 -7.04 5.15
C LEU A 219 10.53 -8.33 4.90
N TYR A 220 10.64 -9.20 5.91
CA TYR A 220 11.49 -10.41 5.87
C TYR A 220 10.68 -11.71 5.83
N GLY A 221 9.41 -11.63 5.42
CA GLY A 221 8.45 -12.71 5.53
C GLY A 221 7.91 -12.90 6.95
N HIS A 222 6.79 -13.62 7.02
CA HIS A 222 6.11 -14.02 8.23
C HIS A 222 6.94 -15.02 9.03
N ARG A 223 6.90 -14.89 10.36
CA ARG A 223 7.52 -15.82 11.32
C ARG A 223 9.02 -16.04 11.08
N GLN A 224 9.74 -14.98 10.69
CA GLN A 224 11.19 -15.04 10.49
C GLN A 224 11.89 -15.52 11.79
N PRO A 225 12.66 -16.63 11.75
CA PRO A 225 13.15 -17.29 12.98
C PRO A 225 13.99 -16.39 13.90
N VAL A 226 14.91 -15.59 13.35
CA VAL A 226 15.78 -14.69 14.11
C VAL A 226 14.97 -13.62 14.84
N LEU A 227 13.95 -13.03 14.19
CA LEU A 227 13.08 -12.03 14.80
C LEU A 227 12.19 -12.64 15.90
N VAL A 228 11.66 -13.84 15.66
CA VAL A 228 10.83 -14.57 16.64
C VAL A 228 11.64 -14.93 17.88
N GLU A 229 12.88 -15.42 17.70
CA GLU A 229 13.79 -15.75 18.79
C GLU A 229 14.21 -14.49 19.57
N ALA A 230 14.54 -13.40 18.88
CA ALA A 230 14.90 -12.13 19.51
C ALA A 230 13.75 -11.55 20.36
N LEU A 231 12.51 -11.56 19.83
CA LEU A 231 11.33 -11.13 20.57
C LEU A 231 11.09 -11.99 21.82
N ALA A 232 11.17 -13.33 21.67
CA ALA A 232 10.99 -14.26 22.79
C ALA A 232 12.07 -14.08 23.86
N ALA A 233 13.32 -13.81 23.48
CA ALA A 233 14.41 -13.53 24.41
C ALA A 233 14.20 -12.19 25.13
N ALA A 234 13.86 -11.13 24.39
CA ALA A 234 13.63 -9.79 24.95
C ALA A 234 12.53 -9.82 26.02
N VAL A 235 11.35 -10.39 25.72
CA VAL A 235 10.20 -10.45 26.65
C VAL A 235 10.48 -11.31 27.88
N ARG A 236 11.34 -12.34 27.78
CA ARG A 236 11.77 -13.12 28.95
C ARG A 236 12.66 -12.32 29.90
N GLN A 237 13.35 -11.30 29.40
CA GLN A 237 14.24 -10.45 30.18
C GLN A 237 13.50 -9.23 30.74
N ILE A 238 12.83 -8.47 29.87
CA ILE A 238 12.06 -7.26 30.20
C ILE A 238 10.85 -7.24 29.26
N ASP A 239 9.64 -7.19 29.81
CA ASP A 239 8.42 -7.01 29.03
C ASP A 239 8.20 -5.53 28.68
N HIS A 240 7.82 -4.71 29.66
CA HIS A 240 7.63 -3.27 29.50
C HIS A 240 7.90 -2.56 30.83
N VAL A 241 8.82 -1.61 30.78
CA VAL A 241 9.10 -0.70 31.91
C VAL A 241 8.95 0.74 31.45
N LEU A 242 8.59 1.63 32.37
CA LEU A 242 8.42 3.05 32.10
C LEU A 242 9.72 3.66 31.51
N PHE A 243 9.67 4.18 30.28
CA PHE A 243 10.84 4.81 29.65
C PHE A 243 11.11 6.26 30.11
N ALA A 244 10.24 6.82 30.95
CA ALA A 244 10.45 8.12 31.58
C ALA A 244 11.36 7.97 32.81
N GLY A 245 12.66 8.20 32.62
CA GLY A 245 13.66 8.13 33.69
C GLY A 245 14.32 6.75 33.86
N LEU A 246 13.91 5.76 33.08
CA LEU A 246 14.60 4.47 32.95
C LEU A 246 15.07 4.28 31.49
N THR A 247 16.05 3.40 31.30
CA THR A 247 16.55 3.01 29.98
C THR A 247 16.99 1.55 29.99
N HIS A 248 17.28 1.01 28.82
CA HIS A 248 17.77 -0.35 28.62
C HIS A 248 18.56 -0.44 27.31
N GLU A 249 19.49 -1.38 27.26
CA GLU A 249 20.43 -1.56 26.15
C GLU A 249 19.75 -1.66 24.77
N PRO A 250 18.66 -2.44 24.57
CA PRO A 250 18.01 -2.51 23.24
C PRO A 250 17.49 -1.17 22.71
N ALA A 251 17.03 -0.27 23.57
CA ALA A 251 16.57 1.05 23.13
C ALA A 251 17.72 1.97 22.73
N VAL A 252 18.86 1.86 23.43
CA VAL A 252 20.07 2.62 23.11
C VAL A 252 20.67 2.12 21.80
N GLU A 253 20.84 0.81 21.65
CA GLU A 253 21.36 0.19 20.42
C GLU A 253 20.49 0.54 19.20
N LEU A 254 19.17 0.43 19.32
CA LEU A 254 18.25 0.80 18.25
C LEU A 254 18.39 2.29 17.88
N ALA A 255 18.48 3.17 18.88
CA ALA A 255 18.66 4.60 18.62
C ALA A 255 19.99 4.90 17.91
N GLU A 256 21.07 4.23 18.29
CA GLU A 256 22.39 4.36 17.65
C GLU A 256 22.36 3.88 16.20
N LEU A 257 21.76 2.71 15.93
CA LEU A 257 21.59 2.17 14.58
C LEU A 257 20.76 3.10 13.69
N MET A 258 19.65 3.63 14.22
CA MET A 258 18.81 4.59 13.51
C MET A 258 19.61 5.85 13.16
N LEU A 259 20.30 6.46 14.13
CA LEU A 259 21.09 7.67 13.90
C LEU A 259 22.25 7.44 12.92
N ALA A 260 22.88 6.27 12.95
CA ALA A 260 23.95 5.90 12.01
C ALA A 260 23.45 5.76 10.56
N SER A 261 22.16 5.48 10.35
CA SER A 261 21.53 5.34 9.03
C SER A 261 21.03 6.65 8.43
N MET A 262 20.98 7.74 9.21
CA MET A 262 20.45 9.02 8.76
C MET A 262 21.43 9.77 7.84
N PRO A 263 20.94 10.52 6.83
CA PRO A 263 21.80 11.28 5.93
C PRO A 263 22.36 12.58 6.56
N TRP A 264 22.18 12.79 7.86
CA TRP A 264 22.70 13.92 8.63
C TRP A 264 23.36 13.46 9.92
N ALA A 265 24.26 14.29 10.47
CA ALA A 265 24.96 13.98 11.70
C ALA A 265 24.18 14.44 12.95
N GLY A 266 24.19 13.62 13.99
CA GLY A 266 23.62 13.94 15.30
C GLY A 266 22.09 13.79 15.36
N GLY A 267 21.48 14.38 16.39
CA GLY A 267 20.07 14.23 16.70
C GLY A 267 19.79 13.30 17.89
N ARG A 268 18.52 12.99 18.09
CA ARG A 268 18.00 12.08 19.13
C ARG A 268 16.81 11.32 18.57
N VAL A 269 16.61 10.09 19.03
CA VAL A 269 15.42 9.29 18.71
C VAL A 269 14.37 9.48 19.80
N PHE A 270 13.13 9.71 19.40
CA PHE A 270 11.97 9.68 20.26
C PHE A 270 11.10 8.49 19.83
N PHE A 271 10.83 7.57 20.75
CA PHE A 271 10.03 6.39 20.47
C PHE A 271 8.54 6.65 20.72
N SER A 272 7.70 6.12 19.83
CA SER A 272 6.24 6.08 19.93
C SER A 272 5.74 4.78 19.29
N ASP A 273 4.43 4.52 19.36
CA ASP A 273 3.91 3.18 19.08
C ASP A 273 3.62 2.91 17.59
N ASN A 274 3.29 3.95 16.81
CA ASN A 274 2.96 3.81 15.39
C ASN A 274 3.24 5.09 14.58
N GLY A 275 3.06 5.03 13.26
CA GLY A 275 3.26 6.16 12.35
C GLY A 275 2.45 7.42 12.69
N SER A 276 1.17 7.27 13.06
CA SER A 276 0.30 8.41 13.42
C SER A 276 0.84 9.14 14.66
N THR A 277 1.22 8.39 15.69
CA THR A 277 1.79 8.97 16.92
C THR A 277 3.16 9.60 16.68
N ALA A 278 3.98 9.03 15.78
CA ALA A 278 5.26 9.60 15.39
C ALA A 278 5.08 10.96 14.67
N VAL A 279 4.09 11.06 13.78
CA VAL A 279 3.72 12.32 13.13
C VAL A 279 3.27 13.35 14.16
N GLU A 280 2.38 13.00 15.09
CA GLU A 280 1.94 13.97 16.11
C GLU A 280 3.08 14.46 17.01
N VAL A 281 4.01 13.59 17.37
CA VAL A 281 5.24 13.98 18.07
C VAL A 281 6.05 14.96 17.23
N ALA A 282 6.26 14.67 15.94
CA ALA A 282 7.02 15.53 15.03
C ALA A 282 6.38 16.93 14.87
N LEU A 283 5.04 16.99 14.73
CA LEU A 283 4.29 18.24 14.66
C LEU A 283 4.46 19.08 15.94
N LYS A 284 4.37 18.43 17.11
CA LYS A 284 4.60 19.09 18.41
C LYS A 284 6.03 19.57 18.54
N MET A 285 7.03 18.80 18.12
CA MET A 285 8.45 19.19 18.15
C MET A 285 8.71 20.40 17.25
N ALA A 286 8.19 20.41 16.02
CA ALA A 286 8.31 21.53 15.09
C ALA A 286 7.68 22.81 15.67
N ARG A 287 6.48 22.69 16.25
CA ARG A 287 5.80 23.81 16.90
C ARG A 287 6.56 24.33 18.13
N GLN A 288 6.98 23.41 19.00
CA GLN A 288 7.67 23.74 20.24
C GLN A 288 9.02 24.40 19.97
N TYR A 289 9.74 23.97 18.93
CA TYR A 289 10.98 24.62 18.49
C TYR A 289 10.78 26.11 18.25
N TRP A 290 9.75 26.50 17.49
CA TRP A 290 9.49 27.91 17.18
C TRP A 290 9.03 28.72 18.41
N VAL A 291 8.23 28.12 19.29
CA VAL A 291 7.84 28.74 20.56
C VAL A 291 9.09 29.04 21.41
N LEU A 292 10.01 28.08 21.53
CA LEU A 292 11.27 28.26 22.28
C LEU A 292 12.22 29.27 21.64
N LYS A 293 12.10 29.51 20.32
CA LYS A 293 12.82 30.57 19.60
C LYS A 293 12.16 31.95 19.70
N GLY A 294 11.07 32.10 20.47
CA GLY A 294 10.30 33.33 20.55
C GLY A 294 9.51 33.66 19.28
N GLN A 295 9.38 32.70 18.37
CA GLN A 295 8.65 32.84 17.09
C GLN A 295 7.32 32.07 17.13
N GLY A 296 6.56 32.27 18.21
CA GLY A 296 5.29 31.59 18.45
C GLY A 296 4.21 31.85 17.40
N GLN A 297 4.41 32.76 16.46
CA GLN A 297 3.53 32.94 15.30
C GLN A 297 3.68 31.86 14.21
N ARG A 298 4.79 31.10 14.20
CA ARG A 298 5.02 29.98 13.27
C ARG A 298 4.23 28.75 13.72
N SER A 299 2.97 28.66 13.29
CA SER A 299 2.02 27.64 13.73
C SER A 299 1.30 26.89 12.61
N VAL A 300 1.47 27.30 11.35
CA VAL A 300 0.78 26.69 10.21
C VAL A 300 1.66 25.59 9.61
N PHE A 301 1.12 24.38 9.51
CA PHE A 301 1.76 23.28 8.79
C PHE A 301 1.39 23.34 7.31
N VAL A 302 2.30 22.88 6.46
CA VAL A 302 2.09 22.74 5.02
C VAL A 302 2.18 21.26 4.66
N SER A 303 1.20 20.74 3.94
CA SER A 303 1.19 19.36 3.43
C SER A 303 0.71 19.31 2.00
N PHE A 304 0.78 18.13 1.38
CA PHE A 304 0.41 17.95 -0.02
C PHE A 304 -0.97 17.32 -0.18
N GLU A 305 -1.66 17.73 -1.24
CA GLU A 305 -2.93 17.11 -1.63
C GLU A 305 -2.75 15.60 -1.88
N GLY A 306 -3.59 14.79 -1.23
CA GLY A 306 -3.56 13.33 -1.36
C GLY A 306 -2.52 12.61 -0.49
N ALA A 307 -1.83 13.33 0.41
CA ALA A 307 -0.92 12.73 1.38
C ALA A 307 -1.66 11.90 2.44
N TYR A 308 -0.97 10.92 3.02
CA TYR A 308 -1.44 10.13 4.15
C TYR A 308 -0.41 10.12 5.27
N HIS A 309 -0.82 10.54 6.46
CA HIS A 309 0.07 10.63 7.62
C HIS A 309 -0.46 9.90 8.86
N GLY A 310 -1.58 9.18 8.71
CA GLY A 310 -2.22 8.43 9.79
C GLY A 310 -3.60 8.94 10.20
N ASP A 311 -4.21 8.24 11.17
CA ASP A 311 -5.64 8.35 11.48
C ASP A 311 -5.94 8.98 12.85
N THR A 312 -4.91 9.39 13.60
CA THR A 312 -5.12 10.22 14.81
C THR A 312 -5.39 11.67 14.40
N ALA A 313 -6.06 12.46 15.25
CA ALA A 313 -6.54 13.79 14.86
C ALA A 313 -5.45 14.72 14.29
N GLY A 314 -4.25 14.71 14.85
CA GLY A 314 -3.15 15.52 14.33
C GLY A 314 -2.60 15.00 13.01
N ALA A 315 -2.46 13.69 12.89
CA ALA A 315 -2.05 13.02 11.65
C ALA A 315 -3.07 13.23 10.50
N MET A 316 -4.37 13.08 10.79
CA MET A 316 -5.46 13.36 9.85
C MET A 316 -5.45 14.82 9.38
N SER A 317 -5.15 15.77 10.28
CA SER A 317 -5.12 17.20 9.94
C SER A 317 -4.09 17.48 8.83
N VAL A 318 -2.92 16.82 8.88
CA VAL A 318 -1.86 17.00 7.88
C VAL A 318 -1.95 16.05 6.69
N GLY A 319 -2.61 14.90 6.79
CA GLY A 319 -2.90 14.04 5.63
C GLY A 319 -4.05 14.60 4.78
N ARG A 320 -5.17 14.96 5.42
CA ARG A 320 -6.39 15.55 4.84
C ARG A 320 -6.81 14.92 3.50
N ASP A 321 -6.78 13.59 3.42
CA ASP A 321 -7.47 12.86 2.36
C ASP A 321 -9.00 13.00 2.58
N LYS A 322 -9.63 13.80 1.70
CA LYS A 322 -11.08 14.07 1.76
C LYS A 322 -11.94 12.80 1.73
N ARG A 323 -11.42 11.70 1.18
CA ARG A 323 -12.13 10.40 1.12
C ARG A 323 -12.38 9.81 2.51
N PHE A 324 -11.46 10.02 3.44
CA PHE A 324 -11.49 9.36 4.75
C PHE A 324 -11.90 10.32 5.88
N PHE A 325 -11.57 11.61 5.77
CA PHE A 325 -11.55 12.49 6.93
C PHE A 325 -12.66 13.56 6.97
N THR A 326 -13.51 13.65 5.93
CA THR A 326 -14.59 14.65 5.85
C THR A 326 -15.50 14.68 7.09
N PRO A 327 -15.97 13.55 7.65
CA PRO A 327 -16.81 13.58 8.85
C PRO A 327 -16.12 14.12 10.11
N PHE A 328 -14.78 14.16 10.12
CA PHE A 328 -13.98 14.56 11.28
C PHE A 328 -13.45 15.99 11.19
N GLU A 329 -13.72 16.74 10.11
CA GLU A 329 -13.22 18.11 9.91
C GLU A 329 -13.35 19.02 11.14
N PRO A 330 -14.46 19.03 11.93
CA PRO A 330 -14.58 19.87 13.13
C PRO A 330 -13.57 19.55 14.24
N MET A 331 -12.90 18.40 14.18
CA MET A 331 -11.88 17.96 15.14
C MET A 331 -10.45 18.20 14.65
N LEU A 332 -10.27 18.65 13.40
CA LEU A 332 -8.97 18.82 12.76
C LEU A 332 -8.51 20.28 12.85
N PHE A 333 -7.20 20.50 12.95
CA PHE A 333 -6.64 21.86 12.86
C PHE A 333 -6.38 22.25 11.39
N ASP A 334 -6.19 23.56 11.17
CA ASP A 334 -5.95 24.11 9.84
C ASP A 334 -4.53 23.80 9.34
N VAL A 335 -4.46 23.38 8.08
CA VAL A 335 -3.22 23.05 7.36
C VAL A 335 -3.31 23.67 5.98
N GLU A 336 -2.20 24.24 5.51
CA GLU A 336 -2.08 24.69 4.13
C GLU A 336 -1.81 23.46 3.25
N GLN A 337 -2.81 23.01 2.50
CA GLN A 337 -2.63 21.96 1.50
C GLN A 337 -2.22 22.55 0.16
N VAL A 338 -1.15 22.01 -0.41
CA VAL A 338 -0.66 22.42 -1.73
C VAL A 338 -0.64 21.24 -2.71
N PRO A 339 -0.88 21.47 -4.01
CA PRO A 339 -0.63 20.45 -5.02
C PRO A 339 0.84 20.01 -5.02
N VAL A 340 1.11 18.78 -5.45
CA VAL A 340 2.48 18.24 -5.60
C VAL A 340 3.20 18.93 -6.75
N CYS A 341 3.70 20.14 -6.48
CA CYS A 341 4.33 21.03 -7.45
C CYS A 341 5.27 22.00 -6.69
N PRO A 342 6.58 22.00 -6.99
CA PRO A 342 7.55 22.86 -6.29
C PRO A 342 7.17 24.34 -6.30
N GLU A 343 6.69 24.84 -7.43
CA GLU A 343 6.30 26.24 -7.59
C GLU A 343 5.10 26.61 -6.71
N ARG A 344 4.18 25.66 -6.49
CA ARG A 344 3.04 25.85 -5.59
C ARG A 344 3.46 25.85 -4.14
N LEU A 345 4.40 24.97 -3.76
CA LEU A 345 4.99 24.99 -2.43
C LEU A 345 5.69 26.33 -2.15
N GLU A 346 6.52 26.80 -3.09
CA GLU A 346 7.23 28.08 -2.95
C GLU A 346 6.26 29.25 -2.80
N ALA A 347 5.21 29.31 -3.62
CA ALA A 347 4.19 30.35 -3.53
C ALA A 347 3.43 30.31 -2.19
N ALA A 348 3.10 29.12 -1.69
CA ALA A 348 2.44 28.95 -0.39
C ALA A 348 3.35 29.38 0.75
N LEU A 349 4.62 28.98 0.74
CA LEU A 349 5.60 29.40 1.75
C LEU A 349 5.84 30.91 1.73
N ALA A 350 5.93 31.53 0.54
CA ALA A 350 6.04 32.98 0.41
C ALA A 350 4.80 33.72 0.97
N THR A 351 3.61 33.16 0.77
CA THR A 351 2.35 33.71 1.28
C THR A 351 2.22 33.56 2.79
N LEU A 352 2.63 32.40 3.33
CA LEU A 352 2.60 32.14 4.77
C LEU A 352 3.67 32.93 5.53
N GLY A 353 4.83 33.14 4.91
CA GLY A 353 5.99 33.79 5.52
C GLY A 353 6.33 33.19 6.88
N ASP A 354 6.42 34.04 7.89
CA ASP A 354 6.74 33.64 9.26
C ASP A 354 5.58 32.95 10.00
N ARG A 355 4.49 32.58 9.33
CA ARG A 355 3.47 31.70 9.92
C ARG A 355 3.75 30.22 9.68
N ALA A 356 4.57 29.87 8.68
CA ALA A 356 4.90 28.48 8.38
C ALA A 356 5.77 27.87 9.49
N ALA A 357 5.31 26.75 10.04
CA ALA A 357 5.98 25.98 11.08
C ALA A 357 6.84 24.86 10.49
N ALA A 358 6.28 24.04 9.61
CA ALA A 358 6.98 22.96 8.93
C ALA A 358 6.24 22.52 7.66
N VAL A 359 6.97 21.88 6.75
CA VAL A 359 6.44 21.13 5.61
C VAL A 359 6.55 19.65 5.96
N ILE A 360 5.49 18.88 5.71
CA ILE A 360 5.49 17.42 5.86
C ILE A 360 5.20 16.76 4.51
N ILE A 361 5.95 15.71 4.19
CA ILE A 361 5.91 15.05 2.88
C ILE A 361 6.30 13.57 3.02
N GLU A 362 5.66 12.71 2.24
CA GLU A 362 6.10 11.33 2.00
C GLU A 362 7.13 11.30 0.85
N PRO A 363 8.13 10.40 0.86
CA PRO A 363 9.19 10.37 -0.16
C PRO A 363 8.74 10.24 -1.62
#